data_AF-A0A350QS12-F1
#
_entry.id   AF-A0A350QS12-F1
#
_cell.length_a   1.000
_cell.length_b   1.000
_cell.length_c   1.000
_cell.angle_alpha   90.00
_cell.angle_beta   90.00
_cell.angle_gamma   90.00
#
_symmetry.space_group_name_H-M   'P 1'
#
loop_
_entity.id
_entity.type
_entity.pdbx_description
1 polymer ?
#
loop_
_entity_poly.entity_id
_entity_poly.type
_entity_poly.pdbx_seq_one_letter_code
_entity_poly.pdbx_strand_id
1 'polypeptide(L)'
;MEFFRRIHQRMGLLQRRTGFKITFTVLFLLVLGSYFLPATIESFRIDTLEQSIKQLLAGSNRELGQEPAVEFAEEGSVTINGVTYADPRLVSIADSFFNESGDLVAAAEAAVFLVASEMPDWIPTFLLEQPQLTLGVWVVASAWLVLVVWCGMTWSFLISLALMFLTSLPFWIGSLFFEP
;
A
#
# COMPACT_ATOMS: atom_id res chain seq x y z
N MET A 1 31.44 -17.68 -26.67
CA MET A 1 31.59 -17.83 -25.19
C MET A 1 32.61 -16.87 -24.57
N GLU A 2 33.76 -16.58 -25.20
CA GLU A 2 34.77 -15.68 -24.61
C GLU A 2 34.30 -14.23 -24.39
N PHE A 3 33.43 -13.72 -25.26
CA PHE A 3 32.88 -12.37 -25.15
C PHE A 3 32.11 -12.16 -23.84
N PHE A 4 31.20 -13.08 -23.52
CA PHE A 4 30.44 -13.06 -22.26
C PHE A 4 31.35 -13.15 -21.03
N ARG A 5 32.38 -14.00 -21.10
CA ARG A 5 33.36 -14.14 -20.01
C ARG A 5 34.15 -12.84 -19.78
N ARG A 6 34.59 -12.16 -20.85
CA ARG A 6 35.29 -10.87 -20.75
C ARG A 6 34.40 -9.76 -20.20
N ILE A 7 33.13 -9.71 -20.61
CA ILE A 7 32.16 -8.75 -20.06
C ILE A 7 31.95 -9.02 -18.57
N HIS A 8 31.72 -10.27 -18.17
CA HIS A 8 31.52 -10.64 -16.77
C HIS A 8 32.73 -10.27 -15.88
N GLN A 9 33.94 -10.51 -16.36
CA GLN A 9 35.17 -10.12 -15.65
C GLN A 9 35.32 -8.60 -15.51
N ARG A 10 35.04 -7.84 -16.56
CA ARG A 10 35.11 -6.36 -16.51
C ARG A 10 34.06 -5.77 -15.56
N MET A 11 32.85 -6.33 -15.56
CA MET A 11 31.77 -5.89 -14.65
C MET A 11 32.12 -6.21 -13.19
N GLY A 12 32.71 -7.37 -12.92
CA GLY A 12 33.21 -7.71 -11.57
C GLY A 12 34.29 -6.74 -11.07
N LEU A 13 35.15 -6.24 -11.95
CA LEU A 13 36.15 -5.21 -11.59
C LEU A 13 35.50 -3.86 -11.27
N LEU A 14 34.45 -3.47 -11.99
CA LEU A 14 33.68 -2.25 -11.71
C LEU A 14 32.93 -2.34 -10.37
N GLN A 15 32.31 -3.48 -10.07
CA GLN A 15 31.59 -3.70 -8.80
C GLN A 15 32.47 -3.66 -7.56
N ARG A 16 33.79 -3.90 -7.71
CA ARG A 16 34.75 -3.78 -6.61
C ARG A 16 35.05 -2.32 -6.24
N ARG A 17 34.79 -1.36 -7.14
CA ARG A 17 35.06 0.06 -6.86
C ARG A 17 34.06 0.60 -5.84
N THR A 18 34.56 1.27 -4.80
CA THR A 18 33.71 1.89 -3.76
C THR A 18 32.74 2.90 -4.35
N GLY A 19 33.15 3.69 -5.34
CA GLY A 19 32.27 4.63 -6.04
C GLY A 19 31.06 3.95 -6.68
N PHE A 20 31.25 2.80 -7.34
CA PHE A 20 30.16 2.02 -7.90
C PHE A 20 29.17 1.58 -6.81
N LYS A 21 29.68 1.09 -5.69
CA LYS A 21 28.85 0.64 -4.56
C LYS A 21 28.02 1.79 -3.97
N ILE A 22 28.63 2.95 -3.77
CA ILE A 22 27.93 4.13 -3.23
C ILE A 22 26.85 4.58 -4.21
N THR A 23 27.18 4.75 -5.50
CA THR A 23 26.22 5.19 -6.52
C THR A 23 25.01 4.27 -6.61
N PHE A 24 25.22 2.95 -6.70
CA PHE A 24 24.10 2.00 -6.78
C PHE A 24 23.31 1.87 -5.48
N THR A 25 23.95 2.02 -4.33
CA THR A 25 23.24 2.07 -3.04
C THR A 25 22.29 3.27 -3.01
N VAL A 26 22.79 4.46 -3.33
CA VAL A 26 21.97 5.68 -3.37
C VAL A 26 20.85 5.55 -4.39
N LEU A 27 21.16 5.07 -5.60
CA LEU A 27 20.18 4.90 -6.66
C LEU A 27 19.06 3.92 -6.27
N PHE A 28 19.40 2.77 -5.68
CA PHE A 28 18.39 1.82 -5.22
C PHE A 28 17.54 2.36 -4.07
N LEU A 29 18.14 3.08 -3.12
CA LEU A 29 17.37 3.69 -2.03
C LEU A 29 16.45 4.80 -2.53
N LEU A 30 16.86 5.59 -3.53
CA LEU A 30 16.00 6.61 -4.15
C LEU A 30 14.83 5.99 -4.89
N VAL A 31 15.08 4.97 -5.73
CA VAL A 31 14.02 4.28 -6.49
C VAL A 31 13.05 3.56 -5.55
N LEU A 32 13.56 2.89 -4.52
CA LEU A 32 12.72 2.21 -3.53
C LEU A 32 11.93 3.24 -2.71
N GLY A 33 12.60 4.30 -2.26
CA GLY A 33 11.99 5.37 -1.48
C GLY A 33 10.90 6.12 -2.24
N SER A 34 11.04 6.34 -3.55
CA SER A 34 10.01 7.02 -4.34
C SER A 34 8.67 6.29 -4.36
N TYR A 35 8.67 4.97 -4.14
CA TYR A 35 7.44 4.18 -4.03
C TYR A 35 7.01 4.00 -2.57
N PHE A 36 7.92 3.55 -1.70
CA PHE A 36 7.57 3.16 -0.33
C PHE A 36 7.35 4.35 0.60
N LEU A 37 7.97 5.50 0.37
CA LEU A 37 7.72 6.69 1.18
C LEU A 37 6.27 7.17 1.09
N PRO A 38 5.71 7.46 -0.11
CA PRO A 38 4.30 7.85 -0.21
C PRO A 38 3.37 6.71 0.24
N ALA A 39 3.70 5.44 -0.06
CA ALA A 39 2.87 4.32 0.38
C ALA A 39 2.81 4.19 1.91
N THR A 40 3.92 4.44 2.59
CA THR A 40 3.98 4.45 4.06
C THR A 40 3.12 5.57 4.63
N ILE A 41 3.29 6.80 4.12
CA ILE A 41 2.50 7.96 4.57
C ILE A 41 1.01 7.67 4.42
N GLU A 42 0.63 7.11 3.27
CA GLU A 42 -0.75 6.78 2.97
C GLU A 42 -1.31 5.67 3.88
N SER A 43 -0.54 4.61 4.13
CA SER A 43 -0.95 3.54 5.06
C SER A 43 -1.24 4.08 6.47
N PHE A 44 -0.42 5.00 6.99
CA PHE A 44 -0.67 5.62 8.29
C PHE A 44 -1.86 6.57 8.27
N ARG A 45 -2.07 7.31 7.18
CA ARG A 45 -3.25 8.16 6.99
C ARG A 45 -4.53 7.32 7.07
N ILE A 46 -4.54 6.20 6.35
CA ILE A 46 -5.65 5.25 6.27
C ILE A 46 -5.94 4.60 7.63
N ASP A 47 -4.92 4.10 8.33
CA ASP A 47 -5.07 3.53 9.69
C ASP A 47 -5.60 4.57 10.69
N THR A 48 -5.10 5.81 10.64
CA THR A 48 -5.58 6.90 11.52
C THR A 48 -7.02 7.28 11.22
N LEU A 49 -7.40 7.30 9.94
CA LEU A 49 -8.77 7.57 9.50
C LEU A 49 -9.73 6.48 9.98
N GLU A 50 -9.35 5.20 9.79
CA GLU A 50 -10.15 4.06 10.27
C GLU A 50 -10.36 4.12 11.78
N GLN A 51 -9.31 4.38 12.55
CA GLN A 51 -9.40 4.51 14.01
C GLN A 51 -10.30 5.69 14.42
N SER A 52 -10.24 6.80 13.67
CA SER A 52 -11.06 7.99 13.94
C SER A 52 -12.54 7.73 13.65
N ILE A 53 -12.86 7.11 12.51
CA ILE A 53 -14.23 6.72 12.15
C ILE A 53 -14.77 5.72 13.18
N LYS A 54 -13.98 4.70 13.52
CA LYS A 54 -14.36 3.69 14.51
C LYS A 54 -14.66 4.31 15.88
N GLN A 55 -13.84 5.26 16.34
CA GLN A 55 -14.09 5.94 17.63
C GLN A 55 -15.34 6.82 17.58
N LEU A 56 -15.55 7.55 16.49
CA LEU A 56 -16.72 8.39 16.28
C LEU A 56 -18.02 7.55 16.28
N LEU A 57 -17.99 6.43 15.58
CA LEU A 57 -19.11 5.52 15.40
C LEU A 57 -19.38 4.63 16.62
N ALA A 58 -18.36 4.16 17.33
CA ALA A 58 -18.54 3.34 18.54
C ALA A 58 -19.12 4.13 19.73
N GLY A 59 -18.98 5.46 19.71
CA GLY A 59 -19.58 6.34 20.70
C GLY A 59 -20.97 6.85 20.31
N SER A 60 -21.48 6.51 19.12
CA SER A 60 -22.69 7.11 18.57
C SER A 60 -23.93 6.22 18.67
N ASN A 61 -25.08 6.83 18.98
CA ASN A 61 -26.38 6.15 19.04
C ASN A 61 -27.43 6.90 18.21
N ARG A 62 -28.13 6.15 17.35
CA ARG A 62 -29.16 6.65 16.43
C ARG A 62 -30.44 7.09 17.14
N GLU A 63 -30.92 6.32 18.11
CA GLU A 63 -32.13 6.61 18.89
C GLU A 63 -31.96 7.85 19.80
N LEU A 64 -30.72 8.16 20.19
CA LEU A 64 -30.36 9.40 20.88
C LEU A 64 -30.20 10.60 19.93
N GLY A 65 -30.40 10.41 18.61
CA GLY A 65 -30.33 11.46 17.60
C GLY A 65 -28.93 12.04 17.40
N GLN A 66 -27.89 11.25 17.63
CA GLN A 66 -26.52 11.73 17.48
C GLN A 66 -26.14 11.78 16.01
N GLU A 67 -25.69 12.96 15.57
CA GLU A 67 -25.44 13.30 14.16
C GLU A 67 -24.65 12.24 13.38
N PRO A 68 -23.54 11.65 13.89
CA PRO A 68 -22.80 10.63 13.14
C PRO A 68 -23.53 9.31 12.94
N ALA A 69 -24.39 8.92 13.89
CA ALA A 69 -25.17 7.68 13.79
C ALA A 69 -26.36 7.85 12.85
N VAL A 70 -26.99 9.03 12.86
CA VAL A 70 -28.09 9.36 11.95
C VAL A 70 -27.58 9.50 10.53
N GLU A 71 -26.49 10.24 10.33
CA GLU A 71 -25.82 10.40 9.03
C GLU A 71 -25.40 9.03 8.48
N PHE A 72 -24.79 8.16 9.29
CA PHE A 72 -24.43 6.81 8.84
C PHE A 72 -25.66 5.97 8.46
N ALA A 73 -26.74 6.06 9.23
CA ALA A 73 -27.96 5.27 9.01
C ALA A 73 -28.73 5.68 7.75
N GLU A 74 -28.80 6.98 7.45
CA GLU A 74 -29.54 7.52 6.31
C GLU A 74 -28.64 7.62 5.05
N GLU A 75 -27.43 8.10 5.28
CA GLU A 75 -26.35 8.45 4.35
C GLU A 75 -25.54 7.29 3.78
N GLY A 76 -25.28 6.29 4.62
CA GLY A 76 -24.09 5.44 4.48
C GLY A 76 -22.79 6.25 4.56
N SER A 77 -22.82 7.42 5.19
CA SER A 77 -21.76 8.43 5.21
C SER A 77 -21.38 8.85 6.62
N VAL A 78 -20.18 9.40 6.78
CA VAL A 78 -19.70 9.99 8.03
C VAL A 78 -18.92 11.26 7.72
N THR A 79 -19.30 12.37 8.35
CA THR A 79 -18.56 13.63 8.25
C THR A 79 -17.55 13.79 9.39
N ILE A 80 -16.26 13.91 9.05
CA ILE A 80 -15.16 14.16 10.00
C ILE A 80 -14.46 15.44 9.60
N ASN A 81 -14.38 16.41 10.52
CA ASN A 81 -13.71 17.71 10.30
C ASN A 81 -14.18 18.44 9.03
N GLY A 82 -15.45 18.31 8.66
CA GLY A 82 -16.04 18.93 7.46
C GLY A 82 -15.77 18.19 6.14
N VAL A 83 -15.20 16.98 6.20
CA VAL A 83 -15.03 16.08 5.05
C VAL A 83 -15.99 14.89 5.23
N THR A 84 -16.84 14.68 4.24
CA THR A 84 -17.81 13.57 4.22
C THR A 84 -17.20 12.37 3.50
N TYR A 85 -17.12 11.24 4.20
CA TYR A 85 -16.72 9.95 3.65
C TYR A 85 -17.98 9.11 3.45
N ALA A 86 -18.20 8.58 2.26
CA ALA A 86 -19.42 7.84 1.95
C ALA A 86 -19.12 6.60 1.10
N ASP A 87 -19.84 5.51 1.35
CA ASP A 87 -19.89 4.36 0.44
C ASP A 87 -21.37 4.05 0.11
N PRO A 88 -21.79 4.17 -1.17
CA PRO A 88 -23.14 3.85 -1.60
C PRO A 88 -23.61 2.43 -1.24
N ARG A 89 -22.67 1.48 -1.07
CA ARG A 89 -22.97 0.10 -0.66
C ARG A 89 -23.51 0.05 0.76
N LEU A 90 -23.03 0.94 1.64
CA LEU A 90 -23.40 0.97 3.05
C LEU A 90 -24.84 1.38 3.26
N VAL A 91 -25.42 2.25 2.43
CA VAL A 91 -26.83 2.67 2.52
C VAL A 91 -27.78 1.47 2.59
N SER A 92 -27.50 0.42 1.82
CA SER A 92 -28.36 -0.76 1.74
C SER A 92 -28.25 -1.71 2.94
N ILE A 93 -27.18 -1.58 3.74
CA ILE A 93 -26.86 -2.48 4.85
C ILE A 93 -26.70 -1.74 6.18
N ALA A 94 -26.80 -0.41 6.21
CA ALA A 94 -26.53 0.43 7.37
C ALA A 94 -27.34 0.03 8.61
N ASP A 95 -28.62 -0.34 8.44
CA ASP A 95 -29.48 -0.81 9.53
C ASP A 95 -28.93 -2.08 10.22
N SER A 96 -28.20 -2.93 9.49
CA SER A 96 -27.61 -4.16 10.07
C SER A 96 -26.44 -3.89 11.02
N PHE A 97 -25.89 -2.67 11.04
CA PHE A 97 -24.81 -2.28 11.93
C PHE A 97 -25.30 -1.80 13.31
N PHE A 98 -26.60 -1.56 13.46
CA PHE A 98 -27.24 -1.10 14.70
C PHE A 98 -27.88 -2.24 15.48
N ASN A 99 -27.88 -2.14 16.81
CA ASN A 99 -28.69 -3.01 17.67
C ASN A 99 -30.12 -2.48 17.84
N GLU A 100 -30.96 -3.25 18.53
CA GLU A 100 -32.35 -2.87 18.87
C GLU A 100 -32.44 -1.60 19.74
N SER A 101 -31.34 -1.17 20.36
CA SER A 101 -31.25 0.06 21.18
C SER A 101 -30.71 1.27 20.40
N GLY A 102 -30.42 1.10 19.11
CA GLY A 102 -29.86 2.15 18.26
C GLY A 102 -28.36 2.39 18.38
N ASP A 103 -27.63 1.56 19.14
CA ASP A 103 -26.17 1.65 19.21
C ASP A 103 -25.55 0.99 17.99
N LEU A 104 -24.49 1.60 17.45
CA LEU A 104 -23.73 1.02 16.36
C LEU A 104 -22.75 -0.04 16.89
N VAL A 105 -23.11 -1.33 16.76
CA VAL A 105 -22.32 -2.45 17.31
C VAL A 105 -21.19 -2.86 16.36
N ALA A 106 -21.37 -2.68 15.05
CA ALA A 106 -20.41 -3.04 14.02
C ALA A 106 -19.57 -1.84 13.52
N ALA A 107 -19.24 -0.91 14.42
CA ALA A 107 -18.45 0.29 14.11
C ALA A 107 -17.12 0.02 13.39
N ALA A 108 -16.45 -1.08 13.73
CA ALA A 108 -15.19 -1.47 13.10
C ALA A 108 -15.39 -1.88 11.63
N GLU A 109 -16.44 -2.65 11.34
CA GLU A 109 -16.74 -3.09 9.96
C GLU A 109 -17.20 -1.90 9.11
N ALA A 110 -18.04 -1.02 9.67
CA ALA A 110 -18.46 0.21 9.01
C ALA A 110 -17.26 1.10 8.64
N ALA A 111 -16.29 1.26 9.55
CA ALA A 111 -15.08 2.03 9.30
C ALA A 111 -14.25 1.44 8.16
N VAL A 112 -14.09 0.12 8.10
CA VAL A 112 -13.34 -0.55 7.01
C VAL A 112 -13.96 -0.25 5.65
N PHE A 113 -15.29 -0.32 5.52
CA PHE A 113 -15.96 -0.01 4.25
C PHE A 113 -15.82 1.46 3.85
N LEU A 114 -16.00 2.38 4.80
CA LEU A 114 -15.85 3.82 4.54
C LEU A 114 -14.43 4.23 4.15
N VAL A 115 -13.43 3.51 4.65
CA VAL A 115 -12.01 3.75 4.35
C VAL A 115 -11.60 3.09 3.04
N ALA A 116 -12.21 1.96 2.68
CA ALA A 116 -11.89 1.23 1.45
C ALA A 116 -12.11 2.07 0.18
N SER A 117 -13.10 2.97 0.17
CA SER A 117 -13.35 3.89 -0.95
C SER A 117 -12.26 4.97 -1.11
N GLU A 118 -11.49 5.24 -0.06
CA GLU A 118 -10.41 6.22 -0.05
C GLU A 118 -9.04 5.59 -0.32
N MET A 119 -8.96 4.26 -0.45
CA MET A 119 -7.70 3.56 -0.70
C MET A 119 -7.26 3.76 -2.16
N PRO A 120 -6.00 4.16 -2.41
CA PRO A 120 -5.51 4.31 -3.77
C PRO A 120 -5.23 2.96 -4.46
N ASP A 121 -5.66 2.84 -5.71
CA ASP A 121 -5.51 1.61 -6.53
C ASP A 121 -4.06 1.23 -6.86
N TRP A 122 -3.11 2.17 -6.75
CA TRP A 122 -1.71 1.93 -7.09
C TRP A 122 -0.90 1.29 -5.95
N ILE A 123 -1.44 1.27 -4.72
CA ILE A 123 -0.86 0.55 -3.58
C ILE A 123 -1.66 -0.74 -3.36
N PRO A 124 -1.00 -1.91 -3.32
CA PRO A 124 -1.66 -3.13 -2.91
C PRO A 124 -2.32 -3.00 -1.53
N THR A 125 -3.57 -3.43 -1.40
CA THR A 125 -4.37 -3.27 -0.17
C THR A 125 -3.70 -3.83 1.08
N PHE A 126 -3.01 -4.98 0.97
CA PHE A 126 -2.28 -5.59 2.09
C PHE A 126 -1.16 -4.70 2.68
N LEU A 127 -0.64 -3.73 1.91
CA LEU A 127 0.30 -2.73 2.41
C LEU A 127 -0.44 -1.58 3.13
N LEU A 128 -1.65 -1.24 2.71
CA LEU A 128 -2.45 -0.18 3.33
C LEU A 128 -3.05 -0.62 4.66
N GLU A 129 -3.55 -1.85 4.74
CA GLU A 129 -4.21 -2.41 5.92
C GLU A 129 -3.28 -2.53 7.14
N GLN A 130 -1.96 -2.65 6.91
CA GLN A 130 -0.98 -2.86 7.97
C GLN A 130 0.22 -1.90 7.80
N PRO A 131 0.16 -0.68 8.36
CA PRO A 131 1.23 0.33 8.20
C PRO A 131 2.60 -0.17 8.66
N GLN A 132 2.62 -0.98 9.73
CA GLN A 132 3.85 -1.59 10.24
C GLN A 132 4.46 -2.59 9.26
N LEU A 133 3.63 -3.32 8.51
CA LEU A 133 4.09 -4.24 7.49
C LEU A 133 4.71 -3.47 6.33
N THR A 134 4.10 -2.37 5.89
CA THR A 134 4.64 -1.50 4.84
C THR A 134 6.01 -0.92 5.19
N LEU A 135 6.14 -0.39 6.41
CA LEU A 135 7.44 0.03 6.93
C LEU A 135 8.44 -1.12 7.00
N GLY A 136 8.03 -2.28 7.51
CA GLY A 136 8.87 -3.47 7.63
C GLY A 136 9.41 -3.92 6.27
N VAL A 137 8.54 -4.01 5.26
CA VAL A 137 8.92 -4.34 3.89
C VAL A 137 9.90 -3.31 3.34
N TRP A 138 9.66 -2.01 3.55
CA TRP A 138 10.57 -0.97 3.07
C TRP A 138 11.96 -1.09 3.70
N VAL A 139 12.05 -1.29 5.02
CA VAL A 139 13.33 -1.44 5.74
C VAL A 139 14.06 -2.71 5.29
N VAL A 140 13.38 -3.84 5.21
CA VAL A 140 13.97 -5.12 4.81
C VAL A 140 14.45 -5.06 3.36
N ALA A 141 13.64 -4.51 2.45
CA ALA A 141 14.02 -4.34 1.05
C ALA A 141 15.22 -3.39 0.90
N SER A 142 15.26 -2.29 1.67
CA SER A 142 16.39 -1.36 1.68
C SER A 142 17.68 -2.06 2.13
N ALA A 143 17.63 -2.78 3.26
CA ALA A 143 18.78 -3.52 3.78
C ALA A 143 19.25 -4.60 2.79
N TRP A 144 18.31 -5.32 2.17
CA TRP A 144 18.61 -6.32 1.15
C TRP A 144 19.30 -5.71 -0.08
N LEU A 145 18.82 -4.59 -0.61
CA LEU A 145 19.45 -3.93 -1.75
C LEU A 145 20.85 -3.41 -1.44
N VAL A 146 21.07 -2.90 -0.23
CA VAL A 146 22.42 -2.55 0.26
C VAL A 146 23.31 -3.80 0.23
N LEU A 147 22.86 -4.94 0.79
CA LEU A 147 23.62 -6.18 0.77
C LEU A 147 23.96 -6.64 -0.65
N VAL A 148 23.00 -6.61 -1.58
CA VAL A 148 23.21 -6.95 -3.00
C VAL A 148 24.35 -6.13 -3.60
N VAL A 149 24.39 -4.82 -3.32
CA VAL A 149 25.44 -3.93 -3.83
C VAL A 149 26.79 -4.22 -3.19
N TRP A 150 26.83 -4.37 -1.87
CA TRP A 150 28.08 -4.50 -1.13
C TRP A 150 28.75 -5.87 -1.29
N CYS A 151 27.95 -6.93 -1.48
CA CYS A 151 28.41 -8.28 -1.85
C CYS A 151 28.86 -8.39 -3.32
N GLY A 152 28.71 -7.33 -4.12
CA GLY A 152 29.10 -7.35 -5.54
C GLY A 152 28.13 -8.15 -6.42
N MET A 153 26.87 -8.29 -6.01
CA MET A 153 25.84 -9.03 -6.74
C MET A 153 24.94 -8.14 -7.61
N THR A 154 25.18 -6.83 -7.64
CA THR A 154 24.39 -5.82 -8.40
C THR A 154 24.07 -6.26 -9.83
N TRP A 155 25.05 -6.72 -10.60
CA TRP A 155 24.83 -7.05 -12.00
C TRP A 155 23.94 -8.27 -12.20
N SER A 156 24.17 -9.33 -11.42
CA SER A 156 23.31 -10.53 -11.43
C SER A 156 21.88 -10.18 -11.02
N PHE A 157 21.73 -9.28 -10.04
CA PHE A 157 20.42 -8.79 -9.61
C PHE A 157 19.70 -7.99 -10.71
N LEU A 158 20.39 -7.07 -11.39
CA LEU A 158 19.81 -6.31 -12.51
C LEU A 158 19.40 -7.21 -13.68
N ILE A 159 20.19 -8.23 -14.02
CA ILE A 159 19.81 -9.21 -15.04
C ILE A 159 18.55 -9.97 -14.59
N SER A 160 18.50 -10.39 -13.33
CA SER A 160 17.36 -11.12 -12.78
C SER A 160 16.08 -10.28 -12.84
N LEU A 161 16.17 -8.99 -12.49
CA LEU A 161 15.06 -8.04 -12.62
C LEU A 161 14.62 -7.87 -14.08
N ALA A 162 15.57 -7.71 -15.00
CA ALA A 162 15.27 -7.55 -16.43
C ALA A 162 14.58 -8.81 -16.99
N LEU A 163 15.06 -10.00 -16.62
CA LEU A 163 14.43 -11.26 -17.03
C LEU A 163 13.04 -11.40 -16.42
N MET A 164 12.85 -11.09 -15.14
CA MET A 164 11.54 -11.12 -14.49
C MET A 164 10.56 -10.19 -15.21
N PHE A 165 10.97 -8.96 -15.51
CA PHE A 165 10.18 -8.00 -16.27
C PHE A 165 9.81 -8.56 -17.65
N LEU A 166 10.80 -9.06 -18.42
CA LEU A 166 10.57 -9.65 -19.74
C LEU A 166 9.61 -10.84 -19.70
N THR A 167 9.71 -11.71 -18.70
CA THR A 167 8.80 -12.86 -18.55
C THR A 167 7.39 -12.46 -18.13
N SER A 168 7.22 -11.28 -17.51
CA SER A 168 5.89 -10.76 -17.17
C SER A 168 5.19 -10.05 -18.34
N LEU A 169 5.93 -9.63 -19.39
CA LEU A 169 5.37 -8.92 -20.54
C LEU A 169 4.22 -9.65 -21.25
N PRO A 170 4.27 -10.99 -21.50
CA PRO A 170 3.16 -11.69 -22.14
C PRO A 170 1.85 -11.61 -21.35
N PHE A 171 1.92 -11.51 -20.02
CA PHE A 171 0.74 -11.38 -19.16
C PHE A 171 0.09 -10.00 -19.32
N TRP A 172 0.91 -8.94 -19.31
CA TRP A 172 0.45 -7.56 -19.53
C TRP A 172 -0.04 -7.30 -20.96
N ILE A 173 0.60 -7.90 -21.95
CA ILE A 173 0.16 -7.81 -23.34
C ILE A 173 -1.15 -8.60 -23.50
N GLY A 174 -1.26 -9.77 -22.90
CA GLY A 174 -2.50 -10.56 -22.88
C GLY A 174 -3.67 -9.79 -22.25
N SER A 175 -3.47 -9.10 -21.13
CA SER A 175 -4.53 -8.29 -20.50
C SER A 175 -5.02 -7.12 -21.36
N LEU A 176 -4.23 -6.64 -22.33
CA LEU A 176 -4.67 -5.60 -23.28
C LEU A 176 -5.52 -6.15 -24.44
N PHE A 177 -5.41 -7.45 -24.74
CA PHE A 177 -6.16 -8.10 -25.82
C PHE A 177 -7.38 -8.87 -25.31
N PHE A 178 -7.39 -9.24 -24.03
CA PHE A 178 -8.45 -9.98 -23.36
C PHE A 178 -9.01 -9.14 -22.20
N GLU A 179 -9.67 -8.03 -22.53
CA GLU A 179 -10.69 -7.47 -21.63
C GLU A 179 -12.00 -8.25 -21.83
N PRO A 180 -12.77 -8.58 -20.78
CA PRO A 180 -14.16 -9.02 -20.90
C PRO A 180 -15.10 -7.89 -21.36
#